data_AF-A0A7W9NFB7-F1
#
_entry.id   AF-A0A7W9NFB7-F1
#
_cell.length_a   1.000
_cell.length_b   1.000
_cell.length_c   1.000
_cell.angle_alpha   90.00
_cell.angle_beta   90.00
_cell.angle_gamma   90.00
#
_symmetry.space_group_name_H-M   'P 1'
#
loop_
_entity.id
_entity.type
_entity.pdbx_description
1 polymer ?
#
loop_
_entity_poly.entity_id
_entity_poly.type
_entity_poly.pdbx_seq_one_letter_code
_entity_poly.pdbx_strand_id
1 'polypeptide(L)'
;MAHLVASFESTPDGDDDGDAKVGIILELEDHLSDPRALTLFASVIADPAEHDLVRIECLKILRLQPPAAADDRRRIGRIIADTLQPTEDYLVRQYAAGALGPYAQEPGVFDVMSSAVTGDDDIDVRHNALASVIEAGPDNRTIALLHQLTNDPELAAAATRTLRTWL
;
A
#
# COMPACT_ATOMS: atom_id res chain seq x y z
N MET A 1 12.07 18.72 -10.97
CA MET A 1 10.99 18.73 -9.95
C MET A 1 9.76 19.54 -10.33
N ALA A 2 9.70 20.87 -10.18
CA ALA A 2 8.45 21.62 -10.43
C ALA A 2 7.86 21.41 -11.85
N HIS A 3 8.71 21.20 -12.86
CA HIS A 3 8.24 20.85 -14.20
C HIS A 3 7.62 19.45 -14.27
N LEU A 4 8.04 18.47 -13.46
CA LEU A 4 7.50 17.10 -13.48
C LEU A 4 6.08 17.07 -12.93
N VAL A 5 5.83 17.80 -11.83
CA VAL A 5 4.47 17.95 -11.28
C VAL A 5 3.57 18.64 -12.31
N ALA A 6 4.02 19.73 -12.90
CA ALA A 6 3.25 20.43 -13.94
C ALA A 6 3.03 19.55 -15.19
N SER A 7 4.03 18.75 -15.58
CA SER A 7 3.90 17.78 -16.68
C SER A 7 2.84 16.74 -16.35
N PHE A 8 2.85 16.16 -15.14
CA PHE A 8 1.86 15.19 -14.70
C PHE A 8 0.43 15.77 -14.79
N GLU A 9 0.22 16.96 -14.23
CA GLU A 9 -1.09 17.65 -14.22
C GLU A 9 -1.59 18.00 -15.63
N SER A 10 -0.69 18.18 -16.59
CA SER A 10 -1.03 18.50 -17.98
C SER A 10 -1.25 17.28 -18.88
N THR A 11 -0.85 16.08 -18.43
CA THR A 11 -1.05 14.84 -19.17
C THR A 11 -2.50 14.39 -19.04
N PRO A 12 -3.25 14.24 -20.14
CA PRO A 12 -4.64 13.79 -20.11
C PRO A 12 -4.82 12.39 -19.50
N ASP A 13 -6.04 12.10 -19.06
CA ASP A 13 -6.45 10.76 -18.65
C ASP A 13 -6.91 9.97 -19.89
N GLY A 14 -6.18 8.91 -20.25
CA GLY A 14 -6.47 8.07 -21.41
C GLY A 14 -5.68 6.75 -21.39
N ASP A 15 -6.16 5.73 -22.11
CA ASP A 15 -5.61 4.36 -22.09
C ASP A 15 -4.13 4.28 -22.53
N ASP A 16 -3.68 5.12 -23.46
CA ASP A 16 -2.26 5.23 -23.87
C ASP A 16 -1.45 6.20 -22.96
N ASP A 17 -2.12 7.03 -22.15
CA ASP A 17 -1.51 8.10 -21.35
C ASP A 17 -1.04 7.63 -19.97
N GLY A 18 -1.55 6.48 -19.50
CA GLY A 18 -1.10 5.81 -18.28
C GLY A 18 0.41 5.54 -18.29
N ASP A 19 0.97 5.14 -19.44
CA ASP A 19 2.41 4.91 -19.60
C ASP A 19 3.24 6.20 -19.44
N ALA A 20 2.74 7.33 -19.95
CA ALA A 20 3.40 8.61 -19.83
C ALA A 20 3.37 9.12 -18.37
N LYS A 21 2.23 9.01 -17.70
CA LYS A 21 2.09 9.35 -16.28
C LYS A 21 2.95 8.45 -15.40
N VAL A 22 3.01 7.15 -15.67
CA VAL A 22 3.90 6.22 -14.98
C VAL A 22 5.36 6.64 -15.14
N GLY A 23 5.80 7.00 -16.35
CA GLY A 23 7.15 7.53 -16.58
C GLY A 23 7.47 8.73 -15.69
N ILE A 24 6.53 9.66 -15.56
CA ILE A 24 6.68 10.83 -14.67
C ILE A 24 6.73 10.41 -13.20
N ILE A 25 5.87 9.48 -12.75
CA ILE A 25 5.89 8.96 -11.37
C ILE A 25 7.25 8.32 -11.03
N LEU A 26 7.84 7.57 -11.96
CA LEU A 26 9.16 6.96 -11.77
C LEU A 26 10.26 8.02 -11.64
N GLU A 27 10.22 9.09 -12.44
CA GLU A 27 11.16 10.21 -12.30
C GLU A 27 10.96 10.99 -10.99
N LEU A 28 9.74 11.01 -10.45
CA LEU A 28 9.41 11.67 -9.19
C LEU A 28 9.89 10.89 -7.95
N GLU A 29 10.20 9.60 -8.06
CA GLU A 29 10.70 8.76 -6.96
C GLU A 29 11.94 9.36 -6.29
N ASP A 30 12.88 9.89 -7.08
CA ASP A 30 14.11 10.54 -6.59
C ASP A 30 13.85 11.87 -5.86
N HIS A 31 12.59 12.31 -5.78
CA HIS A 31 12.17 13.59 -5.25
C HIS A 31 11.16 13.49 -4.10
N LEU A 32 10.95 12.32 -3.49
CA LEU A 32 10.00 12.14 -2.36
C LEU A 32 10.35 12.94 -1.10
N SER A 33 11.54 13.53 -1.00
CA SER A 33 11.86 14.49 0.06
C SER A 33 11.24 15.88 -0.15
N ASP A 34 10.79 16.19 -1.38
CA ASP A 34 10.04 17.41 -1.69
C ASP A 34 8.55 17.20 -1.35
N PRO A 35 7.96 18.03 -0.47
CA PRO A 35 6.54 17.90 -0.08
C PRO A 35 5.56 17.92 -1.24
N ARG A 36 5.92 18.53 -2.39
CA ARG A 36 5.08 18.56 -3.59
C ARG A 36 4.99 17.20 -4.26
N ALA A 37 6.10 16.46 -4.33
CA ALA A 37 6.11 15.11 -4.88
C ALA A 37 5.26 14.17 -4.01
N LEU A 38 5.44 14.21 -2.68
CA LEU A 38 4.60 13.44 -1.76
C LEU A 38 3.12 13.82 -1.83
N THR A 39 2.82 15.11 -1.99
CA THR A 39 1.44 15.57 -2.14
C THR A 39 0.80 15.04 -3.42
N LEU A 40 1.56 14.99 -4.52
CA LEU A 40 1.09 14.42 -5.79
C LEU A 40 0.85 12.90 -5.67
N PHE A 41 1.78 12.15 -5.07
CA PHE A 41 1.59 10.71 -4.86
C PHE A 41 0.36 10.44 -3.99
N ALA A 42 0.17 11.23 -2.94
CA ALA A 42 -0.99 11.14 -2.06
C ALA A 42 -2.30 11.41 -2.82
N SER A 43 -2.34 12.40 -3.71
CA SER A 43 -3.54 12.70 -4.50
C SER A 43 -3.83 11.62 -5.54
N VAL A 44 -2.79 11.11 -6.22
CA VAL A 44 -2.92 10.01 -7.20
C VAL A 44 -3.50 8.77 -6.55
N ILE A 45 -2.98 8.33 -5.41
CA ILE A 45 -3.50 7.13 -4.72
C ILE A 45 -4.95 7.33 -4.28
N ALA A 46 -5.29 8.53 -3.80
CA ALA A 46 -6.61 8.85 -3.28
C ALA A 46 -7.67 9.10 -4.37
N ASP A 47 -7.29 9.23 -5.63
CA ASP A 47 -8.21 9.50 -6.74
C ASP A 47 -8.66 8.20 -7.42
N PRO A 48 -9.91 7.75 -7.22
CA PRO A 48 -10.42 6.56 -7.88
C PRO A 48 -10.65 6.72 -9.39
N ALA A 49 -10.58 7.95 -9.92
CA ALA A 49 -10.66 8.21 -11.37
C ALA A 49 -9.30 8.17 -12.07
N GLU A 50 -8.19 8.19 -11.31
CA GLU A 50 -6.85 8.08 -11.87
C GLU A 50 -6.57 6.64 -12.32
N HIS A 51 -5.74 6.50 -13.35
CA HIS A 51 -5.46 5.21 -13.97
C HIS A 51 -4.77 4.25 -12.98
N ASP A 52 -5.29 3.02 -12.86
CA ASP A 52 -4.85 2.05 -11.85
C ASP A 52 -3.34 1.81 -11.85
N LEU A 53 -2.71 1.69 -13.03
CA LEU A 53 -1.26 1.56 -13.14
C LEU A 53 -0.48 2.69 -12.46
N VAL A 54 -0.93 3.95 -12.60
CA VAL A 54 -0.26 5.11 -11.99
C VAL A 54 -0.39 5.06 -10.47
N ARG A 55 -1.57 4.67 -9.97
CA ARG A 55 -1.85 4.46 -8.54
C ARG A 55 -0.99 3.33 -7.97
N ILE A 56 -0.91 2.21 -8.68
CA ILE A 56 -0.10 1.04 -8.33
C ILE A 56 1.39 1.39 -8.26
N GLU A 57 1.92 2.16 -9.20
CA GLU A 57 3.31 2.60 -9.15
C GLU A 57 3.59 3.49 -7.94
N CYS A 58 2.68 4.41 -7.59
CA CYS A 58 2.80 5.19 -6.36
C CYS A 58 2.83 4.30 -5.11
N LEU A 59 1.98 3.27 -5.03
CA LEU A 59 1.92 2.32 -3.92
C LEU A 59 3.23 1.51 -3.79
N LYS A 60 3.78 1.02 -4.91
CA LYS A 60 5.06 0.29 -4.92
C LYS A 60 6.20 1.17 -4.42
N ILE A 61 6.31 2.39 -4.93
CA ILE A 61 7.34 3.34 -4.54
C ILE A 61 7.23 3.67 -3.04
N LEU A 62 6.03 4.00 -2.55
CA LEU A 62 5.83 4.38 -1.15
C LEU A 62 5.94 3.22 -0.16
N ARG A 63 5.84 1.96 -0.61
CA ARG A 63 6.25 0.81 0.19
C ARG A 63 7.77 0.77 0.38
N LEU A 64 8.52 0.95 -0.71
CA LEU A 64 9.98 0.87 -0.70
C LEU A 64 10.64 2.10 -0.06
N GLN A 65 10.02 3.25 -0.21
CA GLN A 65 10.52 4.55 0.26
C GLN A 65 9.46 5.29 1.09
N PRO A 66 9.09 4.77 2.28
CA PRO A 66 8.10 5.42 3.13
C PRO A 66 8.62 6.78 3.62
N PRO A 67 7.77 7.82 3.71
CA PRO A 67 8.21 9.15 4.14
C PRO A 67 8.90 9.14 5.49
N ALA A 68 10.02 9.86 5.64
CA ALA A 68 10.76 9.92 6.91
C ALA A 68 9.99 10.68 8.00
N ALA A 69 9.27 11.74 7.63
CA ALA A 69 8.50 12.56 8.57
C ALA A 69 7.27 11.79 9.09
N ALA A 70 7.07 11.79 10.40
CA ALA A 70 6.00 11.03 11.04
C ALA A 70 4.59 11.45 10.59
N ASP A 71 4.36 12.76 10.38
CA ASP A 71 3.06 13.25 9.93
C ASP A 71 2.75 12.85 8.49
N ASP A 72 3.76 12.87 7.61
CA ASP A 72 3.61 12.37 6.23
C ASP A 72 3.41 10.86 6.21
N ARG A 73 4.17 10.10 7.01
CA ARG A 73 4.01 8.65 7.14
C ARG A 73 2.60 8.29 7.60
N ARG A 74 2.09 8.97 8.63
CA ARG A 74 0.71 8.80 9.12
C ARG A 74 -0.33 9.11 8.03
N ARG A 75 -0.17 10.23 7.34
CA ARG A 75 -1.07 10.66 6.27
C ARG A 75 -1.09 9.63 5.13
N ILE A 76 0.08 9.23 4.65
CA ILE A 76 0.21 8.25 3.56
C ILE A 76 -0.33 6.88 3.97
N GLY A 77 0.03 6.39 5.16
CA GLY A 77 -0.47 5.10 5.67
C GLY A 77 -2.00 5.05 5.73
N ARG A 78 -2.64 6.16 6.13
CA ARG A 78 -4.10 6.29 6.11
C ARG A 78 -4.66 6.26 4.68
N ILE A 79 -4.08 7.03 3.77
CA ILE A 79 -4.52 7.09 2.36
C ILE A 79 -4.44 5.70 1.72
N ILE A 80 -3.33 4.98 1.92
CA ILE A 80 -3.19 3.61 1.41
C ILE A 80 -4.23 2.68 2.05
N ALA A 81 -4.44 2.77 3.37
CA ALA A 81 -5.43 1.94 4.06
C ALA A 81 -6.86 2.21 3.55
N ASP A 82 -7.17 3.48 3.25
CA ASP A 82 -8.45 3.89 2.68
C ASP A 82 -8.70 3.32 1.27
N THR A 83 -7.69 2.79 0.56
CA THR A 83 -7.87 2.10 -0.74
C THR A 83 -8.29 0.64 -0.61
N LEU A 84 -8.32 0.05 0.59
CA LEU A 84 -8.80 -1.32 0.80
C LEU A 84 -10.33 -1.44 0.90
N GLN A 85 -11.07 -0.49 0.33
CA GLN A 85 -12.54 -0.55 0.34
C GLN A 85 -13.02 -1.59 -0.68
N PRO A 86 -14.11 -2.32 -0.41
CA PRO A 86 -14.62 -3.34 -1.33
C PRO A 86 -14.98 -2.84 -2.74
N THR A 87 -15.22 -1.54 -2.91
CA THR A 87 -15.56 -0.90 -4.20
C THR A 87 -14.36 -0.54 -5.06
N GLU A 88 -13.15 -0.59 -4.51
CA GLU A 88 -11.91 -0.29 -5.24
C GLU A 88 -11.56 -1.41 -6.22
N ASP A 89 -10.86 -1.10 -7.32
CA ASP A 89 -10.37 -2.11 -8.24
C ASP A 89 -9.52 -3.16 -7.51
N TYR A 90 -9.70 -4.44 -7.87
CA TYR A 90 -9.07 -5.55 -7.17
C TYR A 90 -7.54 -5.45 -7.22
N LEU A 91 -6.97 -5.02 -8.35
CA LEU A 91 -5.53 -4.92 -8.50
C LEU A 91 -4.98 -3.78 -7.63
N VAL A 92 -5.65 -2.62 -7.59
CA VAL A 92 -5.28 -1.52 -6.70
C VAL A 92 -5.34 -1.98 -5.24
N ARG A 93 -6.38 -2.70 -4.81
CA ARG A 93 -6.47 -3.27 -3.45
C ARG A 93 -5.33 -4.23 -3.15
N GLN A 94 -4.99 -5.12 -4.09
CA GLN A 94 -3.89 -6.06 -3.93
C GLN A 94 -2.57 -5.35 -3.66
N TYR A 95 -2.24 -4.31 -4.44
CA TYR A 95 -1.01 -3.53 -4.25
C TYR A 95 -1.04 -2.69 -2.97
N ALA A 96 -2.19 -2.11 -2.63
CA ALA A 96 -2.35 -1.34 -1.40
C ALA A 96 -2.13 -2.22 -0.17
N ALA A 97 -2.73 -3.41 -0.13
CA ALA A 97 -2.54 -4.39 0.94
C ALA A 97 -1.07 -4.76 1.10
N GLY A 98 -0.34 -4.90 -0.01
CA GLY A 98 1.10 -5.15 -0.03
C GLY A 98 1.98 -3.96 0.35
N ALA A 99 1.46 -2.73 0.33
CA ALA A 99 2.22 -1.52 0.60
C ALA A 99 2.17 -1.06 2.07
N LEU A 100 1.27 -1.62 2.89
CA LEU A 100 1.00 -1.15 4.26
C LEU A 100 2.03 -1.57 5.33
N GLY A 101 2.91 -2.53 5.06
CA GLY A 101 3.89 -3.04 6.05
C GLY A 101 4.69 -1.94 6.77
N PRO A 102 5.33 -1.01 6.06
CA PRO A 102 6.08 0.11 6.66
C PRO A 102 5.23 1.09 7.49
N TYR A 103 3.90 1.02 7.39
CA TYR A 103 2.94 1.91 8.02
C TYR A 103 2.18 1.24 9.17
N ALA A 104 2.49 -0.02 9.51
CA ALA A 104 1.73 -0.81 10.48
C ALA A 104 1.65 -0.20 11.91
N GLN A 105 2.58 0.69 12.26
CA GLN A 105 2.57 1.38 13.55
C GLN A 105 1.74 2.67 13.55
N GLU A 106 1.28 3.12 12.38
CA GLU A 106 0.41 4.29 12.28
C GLU A 106 -1.02 3.95 12.76
N PRO A 107 -1.72 4.90 13.40
CA PRO A 107 -3.05 4.67 13.97
C PRO A 107 -4.04 4.08 12.97
N GLY A 108 -4.62 2.92 13.32
CA GLY A 108 -5.65 2.23 12.54
C GLY A 108 -5.14 1.39 11.35
N VAL A 109 -3.88 1.55 10.92
CA VAL A 109 -3.36 0.81 9.75
C VAL A 109 -3.31 -0.69 10.01
N PHE A 110 -2.80 -1.11 11.17
CA PHE A 110 -2.76 -2.54 11.52
C PHE A 110 -4.15 -3.17 11.54
N ASP A 111 -5.18 -2.45 11.99
CA ASP A 111 -6.54 -2.97 12.06
C ASP A 111 -7.11 -3.21 10.65
N VAL A 112 -6.84 -2.30 9.70
CA VAL A 112 -7.20 -2.47 8.29
C VAL A 112 -6.45 -3.66 7.68
N MET A 113 -5.13 -3.78 7.92
CA MET A 113 -4.36 -4.95 7.47
C MET A 113 -4.94 -6.25 8.04
N SER A 114 -5.24 -6.30 9.34
CA SER A 114 -5.83 -7.47 9.99
C SER A 114 -7.20 -7.83 9.41
N SER A 115 -8.03 -6.82 9.13
CA SER A 115 -9.33 -7.02 8.49
C SER A 115 -9.17 -7.59 7.08
N ALA A 116 -8.27 -7.04 6.28
CA ALA A 116 -8.00 -7.52 4.93
C ALA A 116 -7.51 -8.97 4.93
N VAL A 117 -6.57 -9.33 5.82
CA VAL A 117 -6.08 -10.71 5.96
C VAL A 117 -7.19 -11.71 6.29
N THR A 118 -8.16 -11.31 7.11
CA THR A 118 -9.16 -12.23 7.69
C THR A 118 -10.47 -12.26 6.95
N GLY A 119 -10.78 -11.26 6.11
CA GLY A 119 -12.12 -11.10 5.55
C GLY A 119 -12.23 -10.41 4.19
N ASP A 120 -11.13 -10.13 3.48
CA ASP A 120 -11.24 -9.73 2.07
C ASP A 120 -11.68 -10.94 1.23
N ASP A 121 -12.55 -10.73 0.24
CA ASP A 121 -13.04 -11.78 -0.64
C ASP A 121 -12.00 -12.18 -1.71
N ASP A 122 -11.03 -11.30 -2.01
CA ASP A 122 -9.93 -11.57 -2.92
C ASP A 122 -8.74 -12.18 -2.17
N ILE A 123 -8.43 -13.44 -2.51
CA ILE A 123 -7.35 -14.20 -1.86
C ILE A 123 -5.96 -13.56 -2.05
N ASP A 124 -5.72 -12.85 -3.14
CA ASP A 124 -4.44 -12.17 -3.37
C ASP A 124 -4.31 -10.93 -2.47
N VAL A 125 -5.41 -10.22 -2.21
CA VAL A 125 -5.43 -9.13 -1.21
C VAL A 125 -5.09 -9.68 0.17
N ARG A 126 -5.67 -10.82 0.55
CA ARG A 126 -5.39 -11.48 1.83
C ARG A 126 -3.93 -11.90 1.95
N HIS A 127 -3.36 -12.50 0.91
CA HIS A 127 -1.95 -12.88 0.88
C HIS A 127 -1.01 -11.67 0.97
N ASN A 128 -1.30 -10.60 0.24
CA ASN A 128 -0.51 -9.37 0.26
C ASN A 128 -0.60 -8.66 1.61
N ALA A 129 -1.79 -8.61 2.21
CA ALA A 129 -1.97 -8.07 3.56
C ALA A 129 -1.20 -8.89 4.59
N LEU A 130 -1.18 -10.23 4.47
CA LEU A 130 -0.39 -11.09 5.35
C LEU A 130 1.11 -10.84 5.16
N ALA A 131 1.57 -10.66 3.91
CA ALA A 131 2.95 -10.29 3.64
C ALA A 131 3.33 -8.97 4.32
N SER A 132 2.46 -7.95 4.28
CA SER A 132 2.66 -6.68 4.99
C SER A 132 2.68 -6.85 6.51
N VAL A 133 1.80 -7.69 7.07
CA VAL A 133 1.78 -8.02 8.51
C VAL A 133 3.12 -8.67 8.92
N ILE A 134 3.66 -9.56 8.08
CA ILE A 134 4.95 -10.21 8.31
C ILE A 134 6.11 -9.22 8.17
N GLU A 135 6.06 -8.34 7.16
CA GLU A 135 7.05 -7.28 6.92
C GLU A 135 7.15 -6.30 8.09
N ALA A 136 6.02 -5.95 8.70
CA ALA A 136 5.97 -5.12 9.90
C ALA A 136 6.71 -5.75 11.10
N GLY A 137 6.92 -7.07 11.07
CA GLY A 137 7.70 -7.81 12.04
C GLY A 137 6.90 -8.25 13.28
N PRO A 138 7.57 -8.97 14.19
CA PRO A 138 6.91 -9.52 15.37
C PRO A 138 6.56 -8.42 16.39
N ASP A 139 5.26 -8.23 16.63
CA ASP A 139 4.72 -7.58 17.82
C ASP A 139 3.58 -8.45 18.41
N ASN A 140 3.05 -8.08 19.57
CA ASN A 140 1.97 -8.84 20.21
C ASN A 140 0.72 -8.99 19.34
N ARG A 141 0.37 -7.97 18.54
CA ARG A 141 -0.79 -7.98 17.64
C ARG A 141 -0.52 -8.87 16.45
N THR A 142 0.67 -8.76 15.84
CA THR A 142 1.11 -9.61 14.73
C THR A 142 1.10 -11.07 15.14
N ILE A 143 1.70 -11.41 16.29
CA ILE A 143 1.76 -12.79 16.80
C ILE A 143 0.35 -13.33 17.09
N ALA A 144 -0.52 -12.53 17.69
CA ALA A 144 -1.91 -12.92 17.94
C ALA A 144 -2.68 -13.20 16.65
N LEU A 145 -2.54 -12.32 15.64
CA LEU A 145 -3.16 -12.52 14.33
C LEU A 145 -2.63 -13.79 13.65
N LEU A 146 -1.31 -14.02 13.68
CA LEU A 146 -0.73 -15.24 13.10
C LEU A 146 -1.24 -16.51 13.80
N HIS A 147 -1.41 -16.50 15.13
CA HIS A 147 -2.03 -17.61 15.85
C HIS A 147 -3.49 -17.83 15.46
N GLN A 148 -4.27 -16.78 15.25
CA GLN A 148 -5.63 -16.92 14.70
C GLN A 148 -5.60 -17.61 13.33
N LEU A 149 -4.68 -17.19 12.46
CA LEU A 149 -4.57 -17.68 11.09
C LEU A 149 -4.07 -19.13 10.98
N THR A 150 -3.58 -19.77 12.04
CA THR A 150 -3.21 -21.20 11.96
C THR A 150 -4.41 -22.12 11.71
N ASN A 151 -5.63 -21.61 11.87
CA ASN A 151 -6.87 -22.33 11.52
C ASN A 151 -7.49 -21.84 10.20
N ASP A 152 -6.86 -20.89 9.51
CA ASP A 152 -7.36 -20.37 8.24
C ASP A 152 -7.10 -21.36 7.10
N PRO A 153 -8.10 -21.69 6.26
CA PRO A 153 -7.95 -22.70 5.22
C PRO A 153 -6.87 -22.34 4.17
N GLU A 154 -6.64 -21.06 3.92
CA GLU A 154 -5.73 -20.59 2.89
C GLU A 154 -4.38 -20.16 3.49
N LEU A 155 -4.41 -19.48 4.64
CA LEU A 155 -3.26 -18.81 5.21
C LEU A 155 -2.54 -19.59 6.32
N ALA A 156 -3.10 -20.71 6.81
CA ALA A 156 -2.54 -21.45 7.94
C ALA A 156 -1.09 -21.91 7.72
N ALA A 157 -0.75 -22.36 6.51
CA ALA A 157 0.60 -22.81 6.19
C ALA A 157 1.62 -21.67 6.30
N ALA A 158 1.27 -20.48 5.82
CA ALA A 158 2.11 -19.30 5.90
C ALA A 158 2.24 -18.80 7.34
N ALA A 159 1.13 -18.69 8.06
CA ALA A 159 1.12 -18.24 9.45
C ALA A 159 1.92 -19.17 10.37
N THR A 160 1.73 -20.49 10.24
CA THR A 160 2.46 -21.49 11.02
C THR A 160 3.96 -21.43 10.76
N ARG A 161 4.36 -21.27 9.49
CA ARG A 161 5.77 -21.15 9.11
C ARG A 161 6.40 -19.90 9.73
N THR A 162 5.73 -18.75 9.65
CA THR A 162 6.24 -17.50 10.23
C THR A 162 6.37 -17.61 11.75
N LEU A 163 5.37 -18.15 12.45
CA LEU A 163 5.43 -18.35 13.90
C LEU A 163 6.64 -19.21 14.32
N ARG A 164 6.93 -20.28 13.59
CA ARG A 164 8.13 -21.12 13.84
C ARG A 164 9.46 -20.40 13.60
N THR A 165 9.47 -19.36 12.78
CA THR A 165 10.67 -18.56 12.53
C THR A 165 10.88 -17.53 13.64
N TRP A 166 9.81 -17.05 14.27
CA TRP A 166 9.87 -15.98 15.27
C TRP A 166 9.88 -16.45 16.72
N LEU A 167 9.38 -17.65 17.02
CA LEU A 167 9.22 -18.24 18.36
C LEU A 167 10.00 -19.56 18.48
#